data_AF-A0A923BGK1-F1
#
_entry.id   AF-A0A923BGK1-F1
#
_cell.length_a   1.000
_cell.length_b   1.000
_cell.length_c   1.000
_cell.angle_alpha   90.00
_cell.angle_beta   90.00
_cell.angle_gamma   90.00
#
_symmetry.space_group_name_H-M   'P 1'
#
loop_
_entity.id
_entity.type
_entity.pdbx_description
1 polymer ?
#
loop_
_entity_poly.entity_id
_entity_poly.type
_entity_poly.pdbx_seq_one_letter_code
_entity_poly.pdbx_strand_id
1 'polypeptide(L)'
;MVAGLALGFAGCQEATTRSDVAEAREDLREEQQDVAEAQRDGAEEVADAKHDADQARHEAMKPVLEGDAAEEVADANQNVAEAQADANADVRDEQKDVDAAAADLKKTEIEHQATLARDGFAKQADQQIALADERIAQLEERHDNAEGADAEVLQKQIDALKSQRDRVKDAIDDLKGEELMKWQEHQRTVQQEVSTLQQLLQTNQ
;
A
#
# COMPACT_ATOMS: atom_id res chain seq x y z
N MET A 1 19.15 11.67 -12.88
CA MET A 1 18.31 12.74 -12.29
C MET A 1 16.90 12.18 -12.18
N VAL A 2 16.69 11.24 -11.24
CA VAL A 2 15.40 10.55 -11.06
C VAL A 2 14.56 11.38 -10.11
N ALA A 3 13.38 11.77 -10.59
CA ALA A 3 12.43 12.60 -9.88
C ALA A 3 11.78 11.77 -8.78
N GLY A 4 12.28 11.92 -7.55
CA GLY A 4 11.60 11.45 -6.35
C GLY A 4 10.25 12.18 -6.20
N LEU A 5 9.19 11.53 -6.66
CA LEU A 5 7.81 11.89 -6.34
C LEU A 5 7.54 11.48 -4.89
N ALA A 6 8.00 12.31 -3.96
CA ALA A 6 7.52 12.31 -2.60
C ALA A 6 6.05 12.75 -2.62
N LEU A 7 5.14 11.79 -2.71
CA LEU A 7 3.72 11.98 -2.43
C LEU A 7 3.58 12.35 -0.96
N GLY A 8 3.33 13.64 -0.73
CA GLY A 8 3.09 14.21 0.58
C GLY A 8 1.76 13.73 1.15
N PHE A 9 1.82 12.89 2.19
CA PHE A 9 0.66 12.57 3.00
C PHE A 9 0.40 13.71 4.01
N ALA A 10 -0.33 14.73 3.55
CA ALA A 10 -0.95 15.72 4.43
C ALA A 10 -2.45 15.42 4.52
N GLY A 11 -2.87 14.83 5.65
CA GLY A 11 -4.19 15.04 6.23
C GLY A 11 -5.40 14.61 5.39
N CYS A 12 -5.47 13.33 5.04
CA CYS A 12 -6.64 12.48 4.76
C CYS A 12 -6.03 11.27 4.07
N GLN A 13 -5.82 10.15 4.77
CA GLN A 13 -5.36 8.94 4.11
C GLN A 13 -6.49 8.43 3.22
N GLU A 14 -6.47 8.82 1.95
CA GLU A 14 -7.32 8.27 0.90
C GLU A 14 -7.18 6.74 0.88
N ALA A 15 -8.29 6.06 0.63
CA ALA A 15 -8.37 4.61 0.60
C ALA A 15 -7.40 4.00 -0.42
N THR A 16 -6.58 3.02 0.00
CA THR A 16 -5.69 2.30 -0.93
C THR A 16 -6.50 1.40 -1.86
N THR A 17 -6.32 1.59 -3.15
CA THR A 17 -7.08 0.97 -4.23
C THR A 17 -6.33 -0.20 -4.87
N ARG A 18 -7.02 -0.89 -5.79
CA ARG A 18 -6.38 -1.90 -6.64
C ARG A 18 -5.36 -1.31 -7.62
N SER A 19 -5.52 -0.02 -7.97
CA SER A 19 -4.59 0.67 -8.88
C SER A 19 -3.25 0.86 -8.19
N ASP A 20 -3.27 1.30 -6.92
CA ASP A 20 -2.04 1.53 -6.14
C ASP A 20 -1.25 0.23 -5.95
N VAL A 21 -1.94 -0.90 -5.73
CA VAL A 21 -1.31 -2.22 -5.68
C VAL A 21 -0.73 -2.63 -7.04
N ALA A 22 -1.38 -2.25 -8.14
CA ALA A 22 -0.88 -2.57 -9.48
C ALA A 22 0.36 -1.74 -9.82
N GLU A 23 0.37 -0.46 -9.47
CA GLU A 23 1.51 0.47 -9.60
C GLU A 23 2.70 -0.02 -8.79
N ALA A 24 2.53 -0.33 -7.49
CA ALA A 24 3.63 -0.86 -6.68
C ALA A 24 4.18 -2.22 -7.18
N ARG A 25 3.38 -3.00 -7.92
CA ARG A 25 3.86 -4.23 -8.60
C ARG A 25 4.60 -3.93 -9.89
N GLU A 26 4.25 -2.85 -10.56
CA GLU A 26 4.95 -2.35 -11.75
C GLU A 26 6.32 -1.82 -11.34
N ASP A 27 6.39 -0.96 -10.31
CA ASP A 27 7.63 -0.45 -9.74
C ASP A 27 8.60 -1.58 -9.38
N LEU A 28 8.13 -2.61 -8.64
CA LEU A 28 8.97 -3.77 -8.30
C LEU A 28 9.51 -4.51 -9.55
N ARG A 29 8.78 -4.52 -10.67
CA ARG A 29 9.26 -5.14 -11.91
C ARG A 29 10.24 -4.25 -12.65
N GLU A 30 10.11 -2.93 -12.56
CA GLU A 30 11.07 -1.97 -13.11
C GLU A 30 12.41 -2.11 -12.38
N GLU A 31 12.42 -2.08 -11.05
CA GLU A 31 13.64 -2.27 -10.24
C GLU A 31 14.32 -3.64 -10.52
N GLN A 32 13.53 -4.70 -10.75
CA GLN A 32 14.07 -6.00 -11.14
C GLN A 32 14.70 -6.00 -12.54
N GLN A 33 14.21 -5.16 -13.45
CA GLN A 33 14.81 -4.96 -14.76
C GLN A 33 16.11 -4.17 -14.65
N ASP A 34 16.18 -3.18 -13.77
CA ASP A 34 17.37 -2.36 -13.55
C ASP A 34 18.53 -3.21 -12.98
N VAL A 35 18.25 -4.14 -12.06
CA VAL A 35 19.24 -5.15 -11.64
C VAL A 35 19.75 -5.98 -12.83
N ALA A 36 18.87 -6.38 -13.76
CA ALA A 36 19.26 -7.14 -14.93
C ALA A 36 20.03 -6.30 -15.97
N GLU A 37 19.80 -4.99 -16.02
CA GLU A 37 20.57 -4.03 -16.80
C GLU A 37 21.97 -3.85 -16.21
N ALA A 38 22.08 -3.53 -14.92
CA ALA A 38 23.37 -3.41 -14.22
C ALA A 38 24.23 -4.68 -14.33
N GLN A 39 23.61 -5.87 -14.29
CA GLN A 39 24.33 -7.13 -14.52
C GLN A 39 24.89 -7.26 -15.93
N ARG A 40 24.18 -6.76 -16.94
CA ARG A 40 24.63 -6.79 -18.34
C ARG A 40 25.73 -5.76 -18.57
N ASP A 41 25.53 -4.54 -18.10
CA ASP A 41 26.48 -3.44 -18.24
C ASP A 41 27.79 -3.77 -17.53
N GLY A 42 27.73 -4.21 -16.27
CA GLY A 42 28.91 -4.64 -15.53
C GLY A 42 29.63 -5.84 -16.16
N ALA A 43 28.91 -6.75 -16.84
CA ALA A 43 29.54 -7.84 -17.57
C ALA A 43 30.25 -7.37 -18.84
N GLU A 44 29.71 -6.35 -19.52
CA GLU A 44 30.33 -5.69 -20.68
C GLU A 44 31.61 -4.96 -20.27
N GLU A 45 31.56 -4.14 -19.21
CA GLU A 45 32.73 -3.43 -18.68
C GLU A 45 33.87 -4.38 -18.26
N VAL A 46 33.53 -5.48 -17.58
CA VAL A 46 34.52 -6.50 -17.21
C VAL A 46 35.09 -7.22 -18.44
N ALA A 47 34.29 -7.41 -19.49
CA ALA A 47 34.76 -8.03 -20.73
C ALA A 47 35.74 -7.10 -21.47
N ASP A 48 35.44 -5.81 -21.53
CA ASP A 48 36.31 -4.79 -22.12
C ASP A 48 37.62 -4.65 -21.36
N ALA A 49 37.58 -4.55 -20.02
CA ALA A 49 38.78 -4.51 -19.19
C ALA A 49 39.66 -5.75 -19.39
N LYS A 50 39.05 -6.94 -19.56
CA LYS A 50 39.79 -8.17 -19.85
C LYS A 50 40.43 -8.15 -21.23
N HIS A 51 39.73 -7.61 -22.22
CA HIS A 51 40.26 -7.43 -23.57
C HIS A 51 41.52 -6.56 -23.55
N ASP A 52 41.46 -5.42 -22.85
CA ASP A 52 42.59 -4.52 -22.68
C ASP A 52 43.76 -5.20 -21.96
N ALA A 53 43.49 -5.95 -20.89
CA ALA A 53 44.50 -6.71 -20.17
C ALA A 53 45.15 -7.82 -21.00
N ASP A 54 44.40 -8.47 -21.89
CA ASP A 54 44.92 -9.45 -22.84
C ASP A 54 45.79 -8.76 -23.92
N GLN A 55 45.38 -7.59 -24.41
CA GLN A 55 46.16 -6.80 -25.36
C GLN A 55 47.50 -6.33 -24.74
N ALA A 56 47.48 -5.78 -23.52
CA ALA A 56 48.68 -5.38 -22.79
C ALA A 56 49.65 -6.56 -22.62
N ARG A 57 49.14 -7.75 -22.25
CA ARG A 57 49.95 -8.98 -22.19
C ARG A 57 50.57 -9.35 -23.54
N HIS A 58 49.81 -9.21 -24.64
CA HIS A 58 50.34 -9.53 -25.95
C HIS A 58 51.43 -8.55 -26.40
N GLU A 59 51.28 -7.26 -26.10
CA GLU A 59 52.26 -6.22 -26.40
C GLU A 59 53.55 -6.40 -25.60
N ALA A 60 53.45 -6.74 -24.31
CA ALA A 60 54.59 -7.06 -23.45
C ALA A 60 55.44 -8.25 -23.95
N MET A 61 54.86 -9.15 -24.76
CA MET A 61 55.57 -10.30 -25.35
C MET A 61 56.26 -9.99 -26.69
N LYS A 62 56.06 -8.80 -27.27
CA LYS A 62 56.68 -8.44 -28.56
C LYS A 62 58.19 -8.14 -28.36
N PRO A 63 59.06 -8.54 -29.30
CA PRO A 63 60.52 -8.41 -29.17
C PRO A 63 61.03 -6.98 -29.46
N VAL A 64 60.53 -5.97 -28.76
CA VAL A 64 60.92 -4.55 -28.91
C VAL A 64 61.51 -3.98 -27.61
N LEU A 65 62.37 -2.96 -27.80
CA LEU A 65 63.19 -2.29 -26.78
C LEU A 65 62.43 -1.14 -26.12
N GLU A 66 62.56 -1.06 -24.78
CA GLU A 66 62.23 0.06 -23.87
C GLU A 66 60.76 0.20 -23.40
N GLY A 67 60.57 0.09 -22.08
CA GLY A 67 59.30 0.20 -21.34
C GLY A 67 59.19 -0.86 -20.23
N ASP A 68 58.68 -0.51 -19.04
CA ASP A 68 58.47 -1.46 -17.94
C ASP A 68 57.19 -2.29 -18.18
N ALA A 69 57.24 -3.19 -19.16
CA ALA A 69 56.09 -3.99 -19.60
C ALA A 69 55.45 -4.84 -18.48
N ALA A 70 56.16 -5.06 -17.37
CA ALA A 70 55.61 -5.72 -16.19
C ALA A 70 54.63 -4.81 -15.43
N GLU A 71 54.89 -3.50 -15.39
CA GLU A 71 54.04 -2.49 -14.77
C GLU A 71 52.73 -2.34 -15.55
N GLU A 72 52.78 -2.21 -16.88
CA GLU A 72 51.57 -2.09 -17.73
C GLU A 72 50.64 -3.32 -17.62
N VAL A 73 51.21 -4.52 -17.53
CA VAL A 73 50.42 -5.75 -17.32
C VAL A 73 49.84 -5.81 -15.91
N ALA A 74 50.55 -5.31 -14.89
CA ALA A 74 50.03 -5.25 -13.54
C ALA A 74 48.84 -4.28 -13.46
N ASP A 75 48.98 -3.08 -14.03
CA ASP A 75 47.94 -2.05 -14.10
C ASP A 75 46.70 -2.57 -14.83
N ALA A 76 46.86 -3.22 -15.98
CA ALA A 76 45.71 -3.73 -16.73
C ALA A 76 44.96 -4.85 -15.98
N ASN A 77 45.67 -5.70 -15.21
CA ASN A 77 45.02 -6.68 -14.36
C ASN A 77 44.33 -6.03 -13.15
N GLN A 78 44.87 -4.93 -12.63
CA GLN A 78 44.21 -4.14 -11.59
C GLN A 78 42.90 -3.54 -12.13
N ASN A 79 42.89 -2.98 -13.34
CA ASN A 79 41.68 -2.46 -13.98
C ASN A 79 40.58 -3.53 -14.11
N VAL A 80 40.93 -4.79 -14.44
CA VAL A 80 39.96 -5.89 -14.46
C VAL A 80 39.36 -6.15 -13.07
N ALA A 81 40.19 -6.10 -12.02
CA ALA A 81 39.72 -6.30 -10.65
C ALA A 81 38.83 -5.15 -10.18
N GLU A 82 39.16 -3.91 -10.55
CA GLU A 82 38.36 -2.71 -10.29
C GLU A 82 37.01 -2.79 -11.01
N ALA A 83 36.98 -3.07 -12.33
CA ALA A 83 35.75 -3.26 -13.08
C ALA A 83 34.85 -4.36 -12.49
N GLN A 84 35.43 -5.46 -11.99
CA GLN A 84 34.66 -6.49 -11.28
C GLN A 84 34.10 -6.01 -9.95
N ALA A 85 34.86 -5.19 -9.21
CA ALA A 85 34.41 -4.65 -7.95
C ALA A 85 33.26 -3.66 -8.15
N ASP A 86 33.37 -2.78 -9.15
CA ASP A 86 32.39 -1.75 -9.50
C ASP A 86 31.10 -2.40 -10.02
N ALA A 87 31.18 -3.32 -10.97
CA ALA A 87 30.01 -4.08 -11.45
C ALA A 87 29.25 -4.80 -10.32
N ASN A 88 29.98 -5.36 -9.35
CA ASN A 88 29.36 -6.00 -8.18
C ASN A 88 28.80 -4.99 -7.16
N ALA A 89 29.32 -3.77 -7.13
CA ALA A 89 28.80 -2.68 -6.32
C ALA A 89 27.48 -2.17 -6.90
N ASP A 90 27.43 -1.92 -8.21
CA ASP A 90 26.25 -1.44 -8.91
C ASP A 90 25.08 -2.41 -8.79
N VAL A 91 25.29 -3.70 -9.08
CA VAL A 91 24.26 -4.74 -8.89
C VAL A 91 23.74 -4.80 -7.45
N ARG A 92 24.61 -4.54 -6.47
CA ARG A 92 24.22 -4.55 -5.06
C ARG A 92 23.40 -3.31 -4.69
N ASP A 93 23.70 -2.18 -5.30
CA ASP A 93 22.96 -0.94 -5.08
C ASP A 93 21.55 -1.07 -5.68
N GLU A 94 21.42 -1.54 -6.93
CA GLU A 94 20.11 -1.85 -7.55
C GLU A 94 19.31 -2.90 -6.75
N GLN A 95 19.98 -3.89 -6.14
CA GLN A 95 19.31 -4.88 -5.30
C GLN A 95 18.69 -4.26 -4.03
N LYS A 96 19.22 -3.15 -3.50
CA LYS A 96 18.61 -2.44 -2.37
C LYS A 96 17.32 -1.73 -2.80
N ASP A 97 17.27 -1.24 -4.03
CA ASP A 97 16.08 -0.56 -4.56
C ASP A 97 14.95 -1.58 -4.82
N VAL A 98 15.30 -2.78 -5.33
CA VAL A 98 14.36 -3.92 -5.35
C VAL A 98 13.83 -4.28 -3.96
N ASP A 99 14.70 -4.33 -2.94
CA ASP A 99 14.29 -4.64 -1.57
C ASP A 99 13.34 -3.56 -1.00
N ALA A 100 13.59 -2.29 -1.33
CA ALA A 100 12.73 -1.17 -0.96
C ALA A 100 11.36 -1.25 -1.67
N ALA A 101 11.33 -1.44 -2.99
CA ALA A 101 10.11 -1.59 -3.76
C ALA A 101 9.28 -2.81 -3.31
N ALA A 102 9.94 -3.92 -2.94
CA ALA A 102 9.26 -5.09 -2.40
C ALA A 102 8.62 -4.81 -1.03
N ALA A 103 9.29 -4.03 -0.17
CA ALA A 103 8.75 -3.60 1.11
C ALA A 103 7.54 -2.67 0.93
N ASP A 104 7.62 -1.73 -0.02
CA ASP A 104 6.54 -0.80 -0.34
C ASP A 104 5.34 -1.53 -0.95
N LEU A 105 5.53 -2.46 -1.89
CA LEU A 105 4.46 -3.31 -2.40
C LEU A 105 3.75 -4.04 -1.27
N LYS A 106 4.50 -4.68 -0.37
CA LYS A 106 3.91 -5.40 0.76
C LYS A 106 3.10 -4.49 1.67
N LYS A 107 3.59 -3.27 1.93
CA LYS A 107 2.87 -2.25 2.70
C LYS A 107 1.57 -1.86 2.00
N THR A 108 1.62 -1.52 0.72
CA THR A 108 0.45 -1.15 -0.09
C THR A 108 -0.59 -2.28 -0.15
N GLU A 109 -0.16 -3.54 -0.26
CA GLU A 109 -1.06 -4.70 -0.21
C GLU A 109 -1.77 -4.82 1.15
N ILE A 110 -1.06 -4.58 2.26
CA ILE A 110 -1.64 -4.59 3.62
C ILE A 110 -2.67 -3.47 3.75
N GLU A 111 -2.34 -2.25 3.32
CA GLU A 111 -3.25 -1.10 3.36
C GLU A 111 -4.50 -1.35 2.48
N HIS A 112 -4.34 -1.93 1.29
CA HIS A 112 -5.48 -2.30 0.45
C HIS A 112 -6.41 -3.31 1.15
N GLN A 113 -5.86 -4.33 1.82
CA GLN A 113 -6.67 -5.28 2.60
C GLN A 113 -7.37 -4.61 3.78
N ALA A 114 -6.69 -3.69 4.48
CA ALA A 114 -7.29 -2.92 5.57
C ALA A 114 -8.47 -2.06 5.07
N THR A 115 -8.33 -1.46 3.89
CA THR A 115 -9.40 -0.69 3.22
C THR A 115 -10.60 -1.57 2.93
N LEU A 116 -10.39 -2.74 2.29
CA LEU A 116 -11.48 -3.67 1.98
C LEU A 116 -12.21 -4.14 3.25
N ALA A 117 -11.47 -4.41 4.32
CA ALA A 117 -12.04 -4.84 5.59
C ALA A 117 -12.87 -3.72 6.24
N ARG A 118 -12.34 -2.49 6.29
CA ARG A 118 -13.04 -1.31 6.82
C ARG A 118 -14.33 -1.04 6.05
N ASP A 119 -14.24 -0.98 4.72
CA ASP A 119 -15.37 -0.64 3.85
C ASP A 119 -16.43 -1.76 3.86
N GLY A 120 -15.99 -3.02 3.93
CA GLY A 120 -16.88 -4.17 4.11
C GLY A 120 -17.63 -4.11 5.45
N PHE A 121 -16.94 -3.76 6.53
CA PHE A 121 -17.55 -3.57 7.85
C PHE A 121 -18.54 -2.41 7.87
N ALA A 122 -18.15 -1.25 7.34
CA ALA A 122 -19.03 -0.08 7.23
C ALA A 122 -20.29 -0.41 6.42
N LYS A 123 -20.16 -1.13 5.30
CA LYS A 123 -21.30 -1.55 4.48
C LYS A 123 -22.27 -2.47 5.25
N GLN A 124 -21.77 -3.34 6.13
CA GLN A 124 -22.64 -4.17 6.98
C GLN A 124 -23.42 -3.32 7.99
N ALA A 125 -22.79 -2.29 8.55
CA ALA A 125 -23.44 -1.36 9.46
C ALA A 125 -24.47 -0.47 8.72
N ASP A 126 -24.16 -0.02 7.50
CA ASP A 126 -25.09 0.70 6.62
C ASP A 126 -26.35 -0.13 6.29
N GLN A 127 -26.23 -1.46 6.19
CA GLN A 127 -27.41 -2.34 6.03
C GLN A 127 -28.32 -2.34 7.27
N GLN A 128 -27.75 -2.21 8.47
CA GLN A 128 -28.55 -2.12 9.71
C GLN A 128 -29.27 -0.77 9.81
N ILE A 129 -28.63 0.30 9.36
CA ILE A 129 -29.26 1.61 9.20
C ILE A 129 -30.46 1.51 8.24
N ALA A 130 -30.30 0.86 7.08
CA ALA A 130 -31.39 0.70 6.12
C ALA A 130 -32.59 -0.07 6.70
N LEU A 131 -32.34 -1.14 7.46
CA LEU A 131 -33.40 -1.88 8.17
C LEU A 131 -34.11 -1.01 9.23
N ALA A 132 -33.36 -0.15 9.93
CA ALA A 132 -33.92 0.82 10.86
C ALA A 132 -34.80 1.85 10.16
N ASP A 133 -34.37 2.36 9.01
CA ASP A 133 -35.15 3.30 8.20
C ASP A 133 -36.48 2.69 7.74
N GLU A 134 -36.46 1.44 7.26
CA GLU A 134 -37.68 0.71 6.91
C GLU A 134 -38.60 0.53 8.12
N ARG A 135 -38.05 0.20 9.29
CA ARG A 135 -38.87 0.02 10.50
C ARG A 135 -39.45 1.34 10.99
N ILE A 136 -38.69 2.41 10.95
CA ILE A 136 -39.15 3.77 11.29
C ILE A 136 -40.33 4.13 10.41
N ALA A 137 -40.23 3.94 9.08
CA ALA A 137 -41.32 4.22 8.16
C ALA A 137 -42.60 3.42 8.47
N GLN A 138 -42.47 2.14 8.82
CA GLN A 138 -43.62 1.31 9.24
C GLN A 138 -44.26 1.81 10.54
N LEU A 139 -43.46 2.27 11.50
CA LEU A 139 -43.97 2.81 12.75
C LEU A 139 -44.62 4.18 12.54
N GLU A 140 -44.08 5.01 11.65
CA GLU A 140 -44.68 6.29 11.25
C GLU A 140 -46.06 6.09 10.62
N GLU A 141 -46.21 5.13 9.70
CA GLU A 141 -47.50 4.78 9.12
C GLU A 141 -48.52 4.30 10.18
N ARG A 142 -48.07 3.47 11.14
CA ARG A 142 -48.93 3.04 12.26
C ARG A 142 -49.31 4.21 13.17
N HIS A 143 -48.35 5.10 13.43
CA HIS A 143 -48.54 6.28 14.27
C HIS A 143 -49.61 7.20 13.67
N ASP A 144 -49.58 7.43 12.36
CA ASP A 144 -50.56 8.27 11.66
C ASP A 144 -52.01 7.73 11.75
N ASN A 145 -52.16 6.44 12.03
CA ASN A 145 -53.46 5.78 12.22
C ASN A 145 -53.83 5.54 13.70
N ALA A 146 -52.95 5.89 14.64
CA ALA A 146 -53.14 5.68 16.07
C ALA A 146 -53.63 6.97 16.76
N GLU A 147 -54.37 6.82 17.86
CA GLU A 147 -54.83 7.95 18.69
C GLU A 147 -54.51 7.71 20.16
N GLY A 148 -54.40 8.81 20.92
CA GLY A 148 -54.20 8.75 22.37
C GLY A 148 -52.88 8.08 22.77
N ALA A 149 -52.95 7.21 23.79
CA ALA A 149 -51.75 6.60 24.40
C ALA A 149 -50.94 5.72 23.42
N ASP A 150 -51.59 5.11 22.43
CA ASP A 150 -50.92 4.25 21.45
C ASP A 150 -50.05 5.07 20.49
N ALA A 151 -50.53 6.25 20.07
CA ALA A 151 -49.74 7.19 19.28
C ALA A 151 -48.51 7.68 20.06
N GLU A 152 -48.66 8.02 21.34
CA GLU A 152 -47.52 8.43 22.18
C GLU A 152 -46.46 7.33 22.34
N VAL A 153 -46.87 6.06 22.41
CA VAL A 153 -45.94 4.92 22.48
C VAL A 153 -45.19 4.78 21.16
N LEU A 154 -45.89 4.81 20.03
CA LEU A 154 -45.27 4.71 18.70
C LEU A 154 -44.30 5.85 18.43
N GLN A 155 -44.65 7.08 18.81
CA GLN A 155 -43.76 8.24 18.67
C GLN A 155 -42.45 8.05 19.45
N LYS A 156 -42.52 7.56 20.70
CA LYS A 156 -41.31 7.27 21.50
C LYS A 156 -40.43 6.20 20.86
N GLN A 157 -41.04 5.18 20.25
CA GLN A 157 -40.31 4.13 19.53
C GLN A 157 -39.60 4.67 18.29
N ILE A 158 -40.29 5.52 17.51
CA ILE A 158 -39.75 6.20 16.33
C ILE A 158 -38.55 7.07 16.74
N ASP A 159 -38.69 7.89 17.78
CA ASP A 159 -37.63 8.80 18.23
C ASP A 159 -36.40 8.04 18.74
N ALA A 160 -36.61 6.94 19.47
CA ALA A 160 -35.52 6.08 19.93
C ALA A 160 -34.76 5.44 18.77
N LEU A 161 -35.47 4.90 17.77
CA LEU A 161 -34.86 4.32 16.58
C LEU A 161 -34.11 5.37 15.75
N LYS A 162 -34.69 6.55 15.52
CA LYS A 162 -34.04 7.66 14.80
C LYS A 162 -32.75 8.08 15.50
N SER A 163 -32.80 8.32 16.81
CA SER A 163 -31.61 8.72 17.58
C SER A 163 -30.51 7.65 17.51
N GLN A 164 -30.86 6.37 17.59
CA GLN A 164 -29.87 5.30 17.53
C GLN A 164 -29.30 5.12 16.12
N ARG A 165 -30.15 5.22 15.09
CA ARG A 165 -29.75 5.18 13.67
C ARG A 165 -28.76 6.30 13.34
N ASP A 166 -28.98 7.49 13.87
CA ASP A 166 -28.08 8.64 13.69
C ASP A 166 -26.73 8.41 14.39
N ARG A 167 -26.70 7.85 15.62
CA ARG A 167 -25.44 7.50 16.30
C ARG A 167 -24.62 6.46 15.54
N VAL A 168 -25.28 5.43 14.99
CA VAL A 168 -24.61 4.43 14.17
C VAL A 168 -24.00 5.08 12.93
N LYS A 169 -24.73 6.01 12.29
CA LYS A 169 -24.24 6.75 11.14
C LYS A 169 -23.01 7.60 11.47
N ASP A 170 -23.08 8.39 12.54
CA ASP A 170 -21.95 9.21 13.00
C ASP A 170 -20.72 8.34 13.31
N ALA A 171 -20.91 7.20 14.00
CA ALA A 171 -19.82 6.29 14.32
C ALA A 171 -19.20 5.63 13.08
N ILE A 172 -19.98 5.37 12.01
CA ILE A 172 -19.48 4.88 10.73
C ILE A 172 -18.68 5.98 10.01
N ASP A 173 -19.19 7.20 10.00
CA ASP A 173 -18.54 8.34 9.36
C ASP A 173 -17.19 8.65 10.03
N ASP A 174 -17.14 8.60 11.37
CA ASP A 174 -15.89 8.67 12.15
C ASP A 174 -14.94 7.53 11.73
N LEU A 175 -15.41 6.28 11.71
CA LEU A 175 -14.60 5.12 11.32
C LEU A 175 -14.02 5.24 9.89
N LYS A 176 -14.75 5.87 8.96
CA LYS A 176 -14.28 6.11 7.59
C LYS A 176 -13.26 7.25 7.51
N GLY A 177 -13.37 8.25 8.38
CA GLY A 177 -12.48 9.43 8.43
C GLY A 177 -11.14 9.20 9.14
N GLU A 178 -11.03 8.13 9.92
CA GLU A 178 -9.82 7.80 10.69
C GLU A 178 -8.66 7.25 9.85
N GLU A 179 -7.46 7.31 10.41
CA GLU A 179 -6.28 6.67 9.82
C GLU A 179 -6.54 5.17 9.59
N LEU A 180 -6.19 4.70 8.40
CA LEU A 180 -6.56 3.36 7.94
C LEU A 180 -5.99 2.24 8.82
N MET A 181 -4.87 2.46 9.51
CA MET A 181 -4.32 1.45 10.42
C MET A 181 -4.95 1.47 11.82
N LYS A 182 -5.82 2.46 12.11
CA LYS A 182 -6.47 2.65 13.42
C LYS A 182 -7.99 2.43 13.40
N TRP A 183 -8.61 2.22 12.23
CA TRP A 183 -10.08 2.03 12.14
C TRP A 183 -10.61 0.90 13.06
N GLN A 184 -9.79 -0.11 13.35
CA GLN A 184 -10.14 -1.21 14.26
C GLN A 184 -10.41 -0.74 15.70
N GLU A 185 -9.80 0.36 16.14
CA GLU A 185 -10.06 0.96 17.46
C GLU A 185 -11.51 1.50 17.54
N HIS A 186 -12.02 2.00 16.41
CA HIS A 186 -13.37 2.55 16.27
C HIS A 186 -14.42 1.47 15.96
N GLN A 187 -13.98 0.29 15.50
CA GLN A 187 -14.86 -0.84 15.22
C GLN A 187 -15.71 -1.22 16.44
N ARG A 188 -15.15 -1.15 17.65
CA ARG A 188 -15.87 -1.47 18.88
C ARG A 188 -17.04 -0.51 19.13
N THR A 189 -16.85 0.78 18.88
CA THR A 189 -17.89 1.79 19.02
C THR A 189 -19.03 1.51 18.05
N VAL A 190 -18.73 1.32 16.76
CA VAL A 190 -19.76 0.97 15.76
C VAL A 190 -20.49 -0.31 16.15
N GLN A 191 -19.79 -1.36 16.60
CA GLN A 191 -20.42 -2.61 17.04
C GLN A 191 -21.37 -2.41 18.23
N GLN A 192 -21.03 -1.55 19.19
CA GLN A 192 -21.89 -1.23 20.32
C GLN A 192 -23.15 -0.48 19.88
N GLU A 193 -23.01 0.52 19.03
CA GLU A 193 -24.15 1.29 18.51
C GLU A 193 -25.05 0.42 17.61
N VAL A 194 -24.47 -0.45 16.77
CA VAL A 194 -25.23 -1.40 15.94
C VAL A 194 -25.96 -2.44 16.79
N SER A 195 -25.32 -2.97 17.83
CA SER A 195 -25.96 -3.92 18.76
C SER A 195 -27.17 -3.29 19.45
N THR A 196 -27.04 -2.04 19.89
CA THR A 196 -28.14 -1.28 20.48
C THR A 196 -29.27 -1.04 19.47
N LEU A 197 -28.93 -0.70 18.22
CA LEU A 197 -29.91 -0.56 17.14
C LEU A 197 -30.66 -1.87 16.87
N GLN A 198 -29.95 -3.00 16.84
CA GLN A 198 -30.54 -4.32 16.65
C GLN A 198 -31.49 -4.70 17.80
N GLN A 199 -31.13 -4.40 19.04
CA GLN A 199 -32.01 -4.61 20.19
C GLN A 199 -33.29 -3.78 20.05
N LEU A 200 -33.18 -2.50 19.67
CA LEU A 200 -34.35 -1.65 19.43
C LEU A 200 -35.21 -2.22 18.30
N LEU A 201 -34.61 -2.64 17.19
CA LEU A 201 -35.32 -3.27 16.08
C LEU A 201 -36.11 -4.51 16.50
N GLN A 202 -35.56 -5.34 17.39
CA GLN A 202 -36.24 -6.53 17.92
C GLN A 202 -37.37 -6.18 18.88
N THR A 203 -37.16 -5.22 19.79
CA THR A 203 -38.20 -4.81 20.75
C THR A 203 -39.36 -4.06 20.09
N ASN A 204 -39.11 -3.48 18.93
CA ASN A 204 -40.10 -2.73 18.18
C ASN A 204 -40.71 -3.57 17.06
N GLN A 205 -40.75 -4.91 17.08
CA GLN A 205 -41.39 -5.74 16.02
C GLN A 205 -42.92 -5.74 16.10
#